data_AF-A0A1I4A9Y5-F1
#
_entry.id   AF-A0A1I4A9Y5-F1
#
_cell.length_a   1.000
_cell.length_b   1.000
_cell.length_c   1.000
_cell.angle_alpha   90.00
_cell.angle_beta   90.00
_cell.angle_gamma   90.00
#
_symmetry.space_group_name_H-M   'P 1'
#
loop_
_entity.id
_entity.type
_entity.pdbx_description
1 polymer ?
#
loop_
_entity_poly.entity_id
_entity_poly.type
_entity_poly.pdbx_seq_one_letter_code
_entity_poly.pdbx_strand_id
1 'polypeptide(L)'
;MTSRLGPFALCPACQKRNSGLLHAQHPQRHITAHGQAACVDAGLAGLLPELWAVCETISSCQGEDGWAYITPTPETRQATAGWFSTRDLRHYWGERGRLYFELRAAQQAAHPLPPT
;
A
#
# COMPACT_ATOMS: atom_id res chain seq x y z
N MET A 1 -24.70 -3.63 0.96
CA MET A 1 -23.70 -2.71 1.53
C MET A 1 -23.63 -1.49 0.63
N THR A 2 -24.10 -0.33 1.10
CA THR A 2 -23.92 0.94 0.39
C THR A 2 -22.48 1.39 0.60
N SER A 3 -21.62 1.16 -0.40
CA SER A 3 -20.25 1.66 -0.37
C SER A 3 -20.30 3.19 -0.30
N ARG A 4 -20.03 3.76 0.88
CA ARG A 4 -19.90 5.20 1.04
C ARG A 4 -18.62 5.60 0.31
N LEU A 5 -18.78 6.18 -0.88
CA LEU A 5 -17.68 6.76 -1.64
C LEU A 5 -17.03 7.84 -0.77
N GLY A 6 -15.72 7.78 -0.60
CA GLY A 6 -14.99 8.86 0.06
C GLY A 6 -14.96 10.12 -0.79
N PRO A 7 -14.44 11.25 -0.26
CA PRO A 7 -14.51 12.53 -0.97
C PRO A 7 -13.43 12.70 -2.06
N PHE A 8 -12.51 11.74 -2.20
CA PHE A 8 -11.33 11.90 -3.06
C PHE A 8 -11.52 11.19 -4.40
N ALA A 9 -11.69 11.94 -5.48
CA ALA A 9 -11.84 11.36 -6.82
C ALA A 9 -10.62 10.53 -7.23
N LEU A 10 -10.87 9.35 -7.80
CA LEU A 10 -9.82 8.52 -8.39
C LEU A 10 -9.40 9.09 -9.75
N CYS A 11 -8.13 8.89 -10.09
CA CYS A 11 -7.61 9.16 -11.44
C CYS A 11 -8.29 8.25 -12.48
N PRO A 12 -8.49 8.67 -13.75
CA PRO A 12 -9.20 7.88 -14.76
C PRO A 12 -8.64 6.46 -14.98
N ALA A 13 -7.32 6.30 -14.88
CA ALA A 13 -6.66 4.99 -14.98
C ALA A 13 -7.08 4.05 -13.84
N CYS A 14 -7.17 4.55 -12.60
CA CYS A 14 -7.60 3.76 -11.46
C CYS A 14 -9.11 3.54 -11.41
N GLN A 15 -9.93 4.45 -11.95
CA GLN A 15 -11.35 4.21 -12.12
C GLN A 15 -11.60 3.00 -13.04
N LYS A 16 -10.84 2.89 -14.15
CA LYS A 16 -10.92 1.74 -15.07
C LYS A 16 -10.49 0.42 -14.43
N ARG A 17 -9.47 0.44 -13.55
CA ARG A 17 -8.92 -0.78 -12.92
C ARG A 17 -9.70 -1.23 -11.68
N ASN A 18 -10.31 -0.33 -10.91
CA ASN A 18 -11.00 -0.66 -9.66
C ASN A 18 -12.50 -0.94 -9.86
N SER A 19 -12.86 -1.65 -10.94
CA SER A 19 -14.24 -2.09 -11.21
C SER A 19 -15.30 -0.98 -11.09
N GLY A 20 -14.97 0.24 -11.52
CA GLY A 20 -15.89 1.38 -11.48
C GLY A 20 -15.92 2.16 -10.16
N LEU A 21 -14.99 1.91 -9.23
CA LEU A 21 -14.81 2.79 -8.08
C LEU A 21 -14.43 4.20 -8.58
N LEU A 22 -15.20 5.21 -8.19
CA LEU A 22 -14.98 6.60 -8.63
C LEU A 22 -14.24 7.45 -7.60
N HIS A 23 -14.35 7.11 -6.32
CA HIS A 23 -13.72 7.85 -5.23
C HIS A 23 -13.09 6.91 -4.21
N ALA A 24 -12.02 7.38 -3.58
CA ALA A 24 -11.33 6.75 -2.47
C ALA A 24 -11.69 7.43 -1.15
N GLN A 25 -11.53 6.69 -0.05
CA GLN A 25 -11.69 7.17 1.32
C GLN A 25 -10.57 8.13 1.74
N HIS A 26 -9.36 7.93 1.21
CA HIS A 26 -8.18 8.73 1.53
C HIS A 26 -7.67 9.50 0.32
N PRO A 27 -6.94 10.62 0.53
CA PRO A 27 -6.22 11.30 -0.55
C PRO A 27 -5.31 10.32 -1.29
N GLN A 28 -5.28 10.39 -2.62
CA GLN A 28 -4.45 9.52 -3.45
C GLN A 28 -3.24 10.27 -4.01
N ARG A 29 -2.17 9.53 -4.31
CA ARG A 29 -1.04 9.97 -5.13
C ARG A 29 -0.75 8.94 -6.22
N HIS A 30 -0.56 9.40 -7.45
CA HIS A 30 -0.07 8.52 -8.51
C HIS A 30 1.43 8.35 -8.37
N ILE A 31 1.89 7.11 -8.27
CA ILE A 31 3.31 6.77 -8.18
C ILE A 31 3.68 5.78 -9.29
N THR A 32 4.94 5.84 -9.72
CA THR A 32 5.52 4.91 -10.68
C THR A 32 6.91 4.52 -10.19
N ALA A 33 7.14 3.22 -9.97
CA ALA A 33 8.43 2.69 -9.54
C ALA A 33 8.54 1.20 -9.88
N HIS A 34 9.75 0.72 -10.17
CA HIS A 34 10.04 -0.70 -10.42
C HIS A 34 9.07 -1.39 -11.40
N GLY A 35 8.69 -0.69 -12.49
CA GLY A 35 7.78 -1.23 -13.51
C GLY A 35 6.30 -1.22 -13.13
N GLN A 36 5.94 -0.77 -11.93
CA GLN A 36 4.57 -0.65 -11.44
C GLN A 36 4.12 0.82 -11.45
N ALA A 37 2.82 1.04 -11.70
CA ALA A 37 2.19 2.35 -11.62
C ALA A 37 0.76 2.24 -11.07
N ALA A 38 0.44 3.05 -10.05
CA ALA A 38 -0.89 3.06 -9.42
C ALA A 38 -1.17 4.39 -8.72
N CYS A 39 -2.45 4.77 -8.59
CA CYS A 39 -2.91 5.76 -7.61
C CYS A 39 -3.12 5.03 -6.27
N VAL A 40 -2.44 5.49 -5.22
CA VAL A 40 -2.41 4.85 -3.88
C VAL A 40 -2.64 5.88 -2.79
N ASP A 41 -3.07 5.45 -1.59
CA ASP A 41 -3.27 6.35 -0.46
C ASP A 41 -2.01 7.17 -0.18
N ALA A 42 -2.16 8.47 0.09
CA ALA A 42 -1.05 9.39 0.20
C ALA A 42 -0.05 9.00 1.31
N GLY A 43 -0.52 8.33 2.37
CA GLY A 43 0.34 7.73 3.38
C GLY A 43 1.17 6.57 2.85
N LEU A 44 0.65 5.76 1.94
CA LEU A 44 1.38 4.65 1.33
C LEU A 44 2.35 5.10 0.22
N ALA A 45 2.13 6.27 -0.37
CA ALA A 45 2.90 6.74 -1.51
C ALA A 45 4.41 6.90 -1.25
N GLY A 46 4.82 7.14 -0.01
CA GLY A 46 6.24 7.20 0.38
C GLY A 46 6.89 5.82 0.58
N LEU A 47 6.08 4.79 0.86
CA LEU A 47 6.54 3.45 1.20
C LEU A 47 6.52 2.49 0.00
N LEU A 48 5.48 2.56 -0.83
CA LEU A 48 5.29 1.60 -1.92
C LEU A 48 6.40 1.56 -2.96
N PRO A 49 7.06 2.67 -3.35
CA PRO A 49 8.21 2.59 -4.25
C PRO A 49 9.29 1.63 -3.74
N GLU A 50 9.60 1.64 -2.45
CA GLU A 50 10.61 0.74 -1.87
C GLU A 50 10.11 -0.71 -1.76
N LEU A 51 8.85 -0.91 -1.40
CA LEU A 51 8.23 -2.24 -1.41
C LEU A 51 8.22 -2.83 -2.81
N TRP A 52 7.97 -2.02 -3.84
CA TRP A 52 7.92 -2.46 -5.24
C TRP A 52 9.27 -2.94 -5.79
N ALA A 53 10.37 -2.67 -5.09
CA ALA A 53 11.66 -3.29 -5.40
C ALA A 53 11.70 -4.81 -5.12
N VAL A 54 10.83 -5.31 -4.24
CA VAL A 54 10.82 -6.71 -3.79
C VAL A 54 9.46 -7.40 -3.91
N CYS A 55 8.41 -6.64 -4.24
CA CYS A 55 7.02 -7.06 -4.17
C CYS A 55 6.22 -6.48 -5.33
N GLU A 56 5.51 -7.32 -6.08
CA GLU A 56 4.47 -6.86 -6.99
C GLU A 56 3.14 -6.83 -6.22
N THR A 57 2.52 -5.66 -6.12
CA THR A 57 1.28 -5.53 -5.35
C THR A 57 0.06 -5.48 -6.28
N ILE A 58 -0.88 -6.40 -6.06
CA ILE A 58 -2.19 -6.41 -6.71
C ILE A 58 -3.04 -5.23 -6.19
N SER A 59 -2.98 -4.96 -4.88
CA SER A 59 -3.69 -3.85 -4.26
C SER A 59 -2.99 -3.36 -2.99
N SER A 60 -3.33 -2.15 -2.55
CA SER A 60 -2.88 -1.55 -1.29
C SER A 60 -3.96 -0.61 -0.76
N CYS A 61 -4.02 -0.42 0.57
CA CYS A 61 -4.92 0.54 1.20
C CYS A 61 -4.44 0.88 2.61
N GLN A 62 -4.56 2.15 2.98
CA GLN A 62 -4.46 2.62 4.36
C GLN A 62 -5.78 2.31 5.08
N GLY A 63 -5.68 1.80 6.30
CA GLY A 63 -6.79 1.64 7.24
C GLY A 63 -6.94 2.87 8.15
N GLU A 64 -8.05 2.92 8.90
CA GLU A 64 -8.36 4.04 9.81
C GLU A 64 -7.67 3.94 11.18
N ASP A 65 -7.15 2.77 11.53
CA ASP A 65 -6.55 2.43 12.84
C ASP A 65 -5.02 2.55 12.86
N GLY A 66 -4.44 3.23 11.86
CA GLY A 66 -2.99 3.36 11.69
C GLY A 66 -2.33 2.13 11.05
N TRP A 67 -3.11 1.08 10.75
CA TRP A 67 -2.66 -0.03 9.93
C TRP A 67 -2.87 0.27 8.44
N ALA A 68 -2.15 -0.45 7.60
CA ALA A 68 -2.39 -0.54 6.18
C ALA A 68 -2.28 -1.99 5.75
N TYR A 69 -2.71 -2.29 4.53
CA TYR A 69 -2.42 -3.57 3.91
C TYR A 69 -1.90 -3.42 2.49
N ILE A 70 -1.13 -4.44 2.09
CA ILE A 70 -0.84 -4.73 0.69
C ILE A 70 -1.31 -6.15 0.37
N THR A 71 -1.66 -6.38 -0.89
CA THR A 71 -1.89 -7.72 -1.44
C THR A 71 -0.78 -8.02 -2.44
N PRO A 72 0.31 -8.69 -2.04
CA PRO A 72 1.33 -9.13 -2.98
C PRO A 72 0.79 -10.19 -3.94
N THR A 73 1.45 -10.33 -5.09
CA THR A 73 1.26 -11.50 -5.95
C THR A 73 1.70 -12.78 -5.22
N PRO A 74 1.14 -13.95 -5.56
CA PRO A 74 1.54 -15.23 -4.95
C PRO A 74 3.05 -15.47 -5.00
N GLU A 75 3.70 -15.06 -6.10
CA GLU A 75 5.13 -15.26 -6.38
C GLU A 75 6.02 -14.39 -5.47
N THR A 76 5.57 -13.19 -5.12
CA THR A 76 6.35 -12.23 -4.33
C THR A 76 6.01 -12.27 -2.84
N ARG A 77 5.07 -13.12 -2.43
CA ARG A 77 4.55 -13.21 -1.06
C ARG A 77 5.64 -13.45 0.00
N GLN A 78 6.55 -14.38 -0.28
CA GLN A 78 7.64 -14.72 0.63
C GLN A 78 8.67 -13.59 0.74
N ALA A 79 9.06 -13.00 -0.38
CA ALA A 79 9.98 -11.86 -0.42
C ALA A 79 9.41 -10.66 0.34
N THR A 80 8.10 -10.43 0.20
CA THR A 80 7.37 -9.38 0.93
C THR A 80 7.47 -9.59 2.44
N ALA A 81 7.13 -10.78 2.95
CA ALA A 81 7.24 -11.07 4.38
C ALA A 81 8.68 -10.88 4.90
N GLY A 82 9.67 -11.37 4.14
CA GLY A 82 11.09 -11.19 4.48
C GLY A 82 11.49 -9.72 4.59
N TRP A 83 10.97 -8.85 3.72
CA TRP A 83 11.24 -7.41 3.76
C TRP A 83 10.74 -6.76 5.06
N PHE A 84 9.55 -7.15 5.56
CA PHE A 84 9.03 -6.66 6.83
C PHE A 84 9.78 -7.25 8.03
N SER A 85 10.07 -8.55 8.03
CA SER A 85 10.81 -9.22 9.10
C SER A 85 12.24 -8.66 9.26
N THR A 86 12.94 -8.40 8.16
CA THR A 86 14.31 -7.85 8.20
C THR A 86 14.37 -6.42 8.75
N ARG A 87 13.24 -5.70 8.78
CA ARG A 87 13.13 -4.33 9.30
C ARG A 87 12.44 -4.27 10.66
N ASP A 88 12.21 -5.41 11.28
CA ASP A 88 11.49 -5.55 12.56
C ASP A 88 10.12 -4.83 12.56
N LEU A 89 9.44 -4.86 11.41
CA LEU A 89 8.15 -4.21 11.26
C LEU A 89 7.02 -5.14 11.70
N ARG A 90 6.13 -4.63 12.54
CA ARG A 90 4.92 -5.35 12.95
C ARG A 90 4.02 -5.60 11.75
N HIS A 91 3.75 -6.88 11.48
CA HIS A 91 2.89 -7.31 10.38
C HIS A 91 2.23 -8.65 10.66
N TYR A 92 1.11 -8.92 9.97
CA TYR A 92 0.47 -10.23 9.97
C TYR A 92 -0.25 -10.49 8.65
N TRP A 93 -0.45 -11.78 8.33
CA TRP A 93 -1.26 -12.18 7.18
C TRP A 93 -2.73 -12.27 7.59
N GLY A 94 -3.57 -11.52 6.89
CA GLY A 94 -5.02 -11.65 6.98
C GLY A 94 -5.59 -12.48 5.84
N GLU A 95 -6.91 -12.37 5.68
CA GLU A 95 -7.63 -13.07 4.61
C GLU A 95 -7.18 -12.63 3.22
N ARG A 96 -7.46 -13.49 2.22
CA ARG A 96 -7.28 -13.19 0.79
C ARG A 96 -5.87 -12.75 0.40
N GLY A 97 -4.85 -13.18 1.14
CA GLY A 97 -3.47 -12.87 0.80
C GLY A 97 -3.04 -11.44 1.16
N ARG A 98 -3.75 -10.77 2.07
CA ARG A 98 -3.36 -9.42 2.53
C ARG A 98 -2.31 -9.51 3.63
N LEU A 99 -1.23 -8.76 3.49
CA LEU A 99 -0.29 -8.49 4.57
C LEU A 99 -0.66 -7.14 5.18
N TYR A 100 -1.07 -7.18 6.44
CA TYR A 100 -1.37 -6.01 7.25
C TYR A 100 -0.12 -5.58 8.01
N PHE A 101 0.13 -4.28 8.11
CA PHE A 101 1.28 -3.71 8.81
C PHE A 101 0.98 -2.33 9.40
N GLU A 102 1.76 -1.93 10.41
CA GLU A 102 1.66 -0.59 11.00
C GLU A 102 2.29 0.47 10.08
N LEU A 103 1.48 1.37 9.55
CA LEU A 103 1.88 2.27 8.47
C LEU A 103 2.98 3.25 8.91
N ARG A 104 2.82 3.87 10.08
CA ARG A 104 3.76 4.89 10.58
C ARG A 104 5.15 4.29 10.82
N ALA A 105 5.21 3.11 11.43
CA ALA A 105 6.47 2.41 11.66
C ALA A 105 7.16 2.04 10.33
N ALA A 106 6.38 1.53 9.36
CA ALA A 106 6.91 1.19 8.04
C ALA A 106 7.45 2.41 7.29
N GLN A 107 6.77 3.57 7.35
CA GLN A 107 7.26 4.82 6.74
C GLN A 107 8.58 5.30 7.36
N GLN A 108 8.72 5.21 8.69
CA GLN A 108 9.94 5.61 9.39
C GLN A 108 11.13 4.69 9.05
N ALA A 109 10.87 3.40 8.82
CA ALA A 109 11.90 2.45 8.43
C ALA A 109 12.34 2.61 6.96
N ALA A 110 11.44 3.07 6.07
CA ALA A 110 11.71 3.34 4.66
C ALA A 110 12.52 4.63 4.46
N HIS A 111 12.22 5.67 5.23
CA HIS A 111 13.01 6.91 5.26
C HIS A 111 13.71 7.07 6.61
N PRO A 112 14.94 6.57 6.77
CA PRO A 112 15.72 6.92 7.95
C PRO A 112 15.90 8.43 7.94
N LEU A 113 15.24 9.13 8.86
CA LEU A 113 15.59 10.51 9.16
C LEU A 113 17.08 10.53 9.51
N PRO A 114 17.89 11.43 8.96
CA PRO A 114 19.26 11.58 9.42
C PRO A 114 19.22 11.90 10.93
N PRO A 115 20.15 11.33 11.74
CA PRO A 115 20.23 11.69 13.13
C PRO A 115 20.46 13.20 13.24
N THR A 116 19.61 13.89 14.00
CA THR A 116 19.82 15.28 14.44
C THR A 116 21.01 15.37 15.37
#